data_AF-A0A9D7FLX0-F1
#
_entry.id   AF-A0A9D7FLX0-F1
#
_cell.length_a   1.000
_cell.length_b   1.000
_cell.length_c   1.000
_cell.angle_alpha   90.00
_cell.angle_beta   90.00
_cell.angle_gamma   90.00
#
_symmetry.space_group_name_H-M   'P 1'
#
loop_
_entity.id
_entity.type
_entity.pdbx_description
1 polymer ?
#
loop_
_entity_poly.entity_id
_entity_poly.type
_entity_poly.pdbx_seq_one_letter_code
_entity_poly.pdbx_strand_id
1 'polypeptide(L)'
;MKNNLLYHFSDIHLKSIERHLGAYLKDKRPERLHKLRIDIKKIRSVFHFVEKTNKKKYPDNVLNPVFQNVGKLRELQIGIRLLNKLSHPPQKLITRLKKKEDVLKKQLIKLIPYYSKTVKSFRKEVILPSKFPNKKRQKHFLKKQSQVQIKYF
;
A
#
# COMPACT_ATOMS: atom_id res chain seq x y z
N MET A 1 -12.97 22.55 3.88
CA MET A 1 -11.88 21.88 3.13
C MET A 1 -12.23 20.48 2.56
N LYS A 2 -13.44 19.94 2.75
CA LYS A 2 -13.81 18.55 2.37
C LYS A 2 -14.23 18.35 0.89
N ASN A 3 -14.24 19.39 0.06
CA ASN A 3 -14.76 19.33 -1.32
C ASN A 3 -13.66 19.17 -2.39
N ASN A 4 -12.45 18.73 -2.03
CA ASN A 4 -11.38 18.48 -2.99
C ASN A 4 -11.31 17.00 -3.39
N LEU A 5 -11.25 16.74 -4.70
CA LEU A 5 -11.18 15.38 -5.27
C LEU A 5 -10.04 14.53 -4.68
N LEU A 6 -8.84 15.10 -4.52
CA LEU A 6 -7.68 14.40 -3.94
C LEU A 6 -7.95 14.03 -2.48
N TYR A 7 -8.55 14.94 -1.72
CA TYR A 7 -8.93 14.66 -0.33
C TYR A 7 -9.93 13.51 -0.26
N HIS A 8 -10.99 13.55 -1.07
CA HIS A 8 -12.01 12.50 -1.09
C HIS A 8 -11.42 11.14 -1.51
N PHE A 9 -10.59 11.13 -2.55
CA PHE A 9 -9.88 9.94 -3.01
C PHE A 9 -8.99 9.35 -1.91
N SER A 10 -8.15 10.18 -1.27
CA SER A 10 -7.28 9.73 -0.19
C SER A 10 -8.07 9.24 1.03
N ASP A 11 -9.14 9.92 1.43
CA ASP A 11 -10.00 9.51 2.55
C ASP A 11 -10.66 8.14 2.30
N ILE A 12 -11.19 7.90 1.09
CA ILE A 12 -11.75 6.60 0.70
C ILE A 12 -10.71 5.49 0.83
N HIS A 13 -9.51 5.70 0.30
CA HIS A 13 -8.47 4.67 0.33
C HIS A 13 -7.89 4.46 1.74
N LEU A 14 -7.77 5.51 2.57
CA LEU A 14 -7.35 5.38 3.96
C LEU A 14 -8.37 4.59 4.79
N LYS A 15 -9.67 4.87 4.62
CA LYS A 15 -10.75 4.07 5.20
C LYS A 15 -10.72 2.61 4.72
N SER A 16 -10.43 2.41 3.43
CA SER A 16 -10.32 1.06 2.88
C SER A 16 -9.15 0.28 3.49
N ILE A 17 -8.00 0.94 3.74
CA ILE A 17 -6.86 0.32 4.47
C ILE A 17 -7.28 -0.11 5.87
N GLU A 18 -7.93 0.76 6.64
CA GLU A 18 -8.44 0.43 7.99
C GLU A 18 -9.36 -0.79 7.94
N ARG A 19 -10.30 -0.81 6.98
CA ARG A 19 -11.22 -1.93 6.77
C ARG A 19 -10.49 -3.23 6.40
N HIS A 20 -9.49 -3.17 5.54
CA HIS A 20 -8.72 -4.35 5.13
C HIS A 20 -7.84 -4.90 6.24
N LEU A 21 -7.25 -4.04 7.08
CA LEU A 21 -6.56 -4.43 8.30
C LEU A 21 -7.51 -5.17 9.25
N GLY A 22 -8.67 -4.59 9.54
CA GLY A 22 -9.67 -5.21 10.42
C GLY A 22 -10.25 -6.51 9.85
N ALA A 23 -10.52 -6.57 8.54
CA ALA A 23 -11.02 -7.78 7.89
C ALA A 23 -9.99 -8.92 7.92
N TYR A 24 -8.71 -8.61 7.74
CA TYR A 24 -7.65 -9.62 7.78
C TYR A 24 -7.49 -10.25 9.17
N LEU A 25 -7.73 -9.50 10.26
CA LEU A 25 -7.78 -10.10 11.60
C LEU A 25 -8.86 -11.18 11.73
N LYS A 26 -9.98 -11.01 11.03
CA LYS A 26 -11.12 -11.93 11.08
C LYS A 26 -10.91 -13.15 10.19
N ASP A 27 -10.58 -12.93 8.92
CA ASP A 27 -10.60 -13.99 7.90
C ASP A 27 -9.22 -14.48 7.44
N LYS A 28 -8.14 -13.75 7.78
CA LYS A 28 -6.74 -14.06 7.40
C LYS A 28 -6.55 -14.29 5.89
N ARG A 29 -7.46 -13.77 5.05
CA ARG A 29 -7.44 -14.01 3.60
C ARG A 29 -6.35 -13.20 2.90
N PRO A 30 -5.47 -13.82 2.08
CA PRO A 30 -4.42 -13.12 1.32
C PRO A 30 -4.93 -11.95 0.47
N GLU A 31 -6.17 -12.02 0.00
CA GLU A 31 -6.81 -10.99 -0.82
C GLU A 31 -6.95 -9.67 -0.05
N ARG A 32 -7.13 -9.71 1.28
CA ARG A 32 -7.18 -8.48 2.11
C ARG A 32 -5.86 -7.75 2.08
N LEU A 33 -4.75 -8.49 2.19
CA LEU A 33 -3.39 -7.95 2.12
C LEU A 33 -3.09 -7.37 0.74
N HIS A 34 -3.55 -8.04 -0.32
CA HIS A 34 -3.39 -7.54 -1.68
C HIS A 34 -4.13 -6.22 -1.91
N LYS A 35 -5.42 -6.15 -1.52
CA LYS A 35 -6.22 -4.92 -1.64
C LYS A 35 -5.62 -3.77 -0.81
N LEU A 36 -5.17 -4.07 0.41
CA LEU A 36 -4.44 -3.12 1.26
C LEU A 36 -3.20 -2.57 0.56
N ARG A 37 -2.36 -3.41 -0.07
CA ARG A 37 -1.18 -2.95 -0.82
C ARG A 37 -1.57 -2.03 -1.98
N ILE A 38 -2.67 -2.32 -2.68
CA ILE A 38 -3.18 -1.48 -3.77
C ILE A 38 -3.59 -0.10 -3.23
N ASP A 39 -4.37 -0.06 -2.15
CA ASP A 39 -4.84 1.20 -1.56
C ASP A 39 -3.66 2.07 -1.08
N ILE A 40 -2.65 1.46 -0.45
CA ILE A 40 -1.42 2.18 -0.07
C ILE A 40 -0.72 2.72 -1.33
N LYS A 41 -0.52 1.92 -2.38
CA LYS A 41 0.13 2.39 -3.63
C LYS A 41 -0.61 3.58 -4.25
N LYS A 42 -1.94 3.55 -4.25
CA LYS A 42 -2.77 4.65 -4.75
C LYS A 42 -2.55 5.93 -3.95
N ILE A 43 -2.58 5.86 -2.63
CA ILE A 43 -2.33 7.02 -1.76
C ILE A 43 -0.92 7.58 -1.95
N ARG A 44 0.10 6.70 -1.99
CA ARG A 44 1.50 7.10 -2.24
C ARG A 44 1.64 7.83 -3.57
N SER A 45 0.94 7.35 -4.61
CA SER A 45 0.94 8.00 -5.93
C SER A 45 0.32 9.40 -5.89
N VAL A 46 -0.77 9.58 -5.13
CA VAL A 46 -1.39 10.89 -4.92
C VAL A 46 -0.47 11.84 -4.18
N PHE A 47 0.18 11.37 -3.10
CA PHE A 47 1.11 12.21 -2.35
C PHE A 47 2.31 12.60 -3.22
N HIS A 48 2.92 11.66 -3.93
CA HIS A 48 4.00 11.96 -4.87
C HIS A 48 3.58 12.97 -5.95
N PHE A 49 2.37 12.83 -6.51
CA PHE A 49 1.82 13.82 -7.44
C PHE A 49 1.76 15.21 -6.81
N VAL A 50 1.16 15.32 -5.63
CA VAL A 50 1.01 16.59 -4.91
C VAL A 50 2.38 17.19 -4.55
N GLU A 51 3.32 16.38 -4.07
CA GLU A 51 4.68 16.83 -3.76
C GLU A 51 5.36 17.47 -4.98
N LYS A 52 5.26 16.81 -6.14
CA LYS A 52 5.88 17.29 -7.37
C LYS A 52 5.18 18.51 -7.96
N THR A 53 3.88 18.64 -7.82
CA THR A 53 3.14 19.77 -8.40
C THR A 53 3.07 21.00 -7.49
N ASN A 54 3.14 20.80 -6.17
CA ASN A 54 2.92 21.85 -5.17
C ASN A 54 4.15 22.12 -4.28
N LYS A 55 5.26 21.41 -4.48
CA LYS A 55 6.52 21.56 -3.74
C LYS A 55 6.39 21.40 -2.21
N LYS A 56 5.33 20.74 -1.74
CA LYS A 56 5.08 20.44 -0.32
C LYS A 56 5.36 18.98 -0.07
N LYS A 57 6.21 18.64 0.91
CA LYS A 57 6.48 17.25 1.31
C LYS A 57 5.28 16.65 2.04
N TYR A 58 5.03 15.37 1.82
CA TYR A 58 3.98 14.58 2.47
C TYR A 58 4.61 13.38 3.20
N PRO A 59 4.18 13.11 4.44
CA PRO A 59 4.79 12.05 5.25
C PRO A 59 4.32 10.67 4.77
N ASP A 60 5.07 10.08 3.83
CA ASP A 60 4.90 8.69 3.37
C ASP A 60 5.46 7.66 4.37
N ASN A 61 6.29 8.12 5.31
CA ASN A 61 6.87 7.31 6.38
C ASN A 61 5.80 6.61 7.25
N VAL A 62 4.59 7.15 7.33
CA VAL A 62 3.50 6.57 8.12
C VAL A 62 2.96 5.27 7.53
N LEU A 63 2.78 5.22 6.20
CA LEU A 63 2.26 4.04 5.51
C LEU A 63 3.35 3.03 5.15
N ASN A 64 4.61 3.44 5.17
CA ASN A 64 5.72 2.60 4.75
C ASN A 64 5.90 1.32 5.61
N PRO A 65 5.87 1.36 6.96
CA PRO A 65 5.96 0.14 7.78
C PRO A 65 4.82 -0.85 7.48
N VAL A 66 3.59 -0.34 7.31
CA VAL A 66 2.42 -1.15 6.96
C VAL A 66 2.65 -1.83 5.62
N PHE A 67 3.08 -1.05 4.61
CA PHE A 67 3.34 -1.54 3.27
C PHE A 67 4.44 -2.59 3.23
N GLN A 68 5.55 -2.38 3.94
CA GLN A 68 6.68 -3.29 3.96
C GLN A 68 6.33 -4.63 4.63
N ASN A 69 5.68 -4.59 5.80
CA ASN A 69 5.37 -5.82 6.53
C ASN A 69 4.26 -6.64 5.86
N VAL A 70 3.23 -5.99 5.32
CA VAL A 70 2.25 -6.67 4.45
C VAL A 70 2.93 -7.16 3.16
N GLY A 71 3.90 -6.40 2.66
CA GLY A 71 4.65 -6.71 1.45
C GLY A 71 5.40 -8.03 1.54
N LYS A 72 6.23 -8.16 2.58
CA LYS A 72 7.00 -9.37 2.90
C LYS A 72 6.13 -10.62 2.97
N LEU A 73 5.01 -10.55 3.69
CA LEU A 73 4.08 -11.67 3.80
C LEU A 73 3.44 -12.03 2.46
N ARG A 74 3.03 -11.02 1.69
CA ARG A 74 2.38 -11.24 0.39
C ARG A 74 3.34 -11.82 -0.66
N GLU A 75 4.59 -11.39 -0.67
CA GLU A 75 5.63 -11.94 -1.56
C GLU A 75 5.87 -13.42 -1.26
N LEU A 76 5.95 -13.78 0.03
CA LEU A 76 6.07 -15.18 0.44
C LEU A 76 4.87 -16.02 0.00
N GLN A 77 3.65 -15.50 0.16
CA GLN A 77 2.42 -16.18 -0.29
C GLN A 77 2.38 -16.41 -1.80
N ILE A 78 2.82 -15.42 -2.59
CA ILE A 78 2.92 -15.55 -4.04
C ILE A 78 3.98 -16.59 -4.39
N GLY A 79 5.16 -16.54 -3.76
CA GLY A 79 6.23 -17.51 -3.98
C GLY A 79 5.80 -18.94 -3.69
N ILE A 80 5.15 -19.19 -2.55
CA ILE A 80 4.59 -20.52 -2.22
C ILE A 80 3.58 -20.96 -3.29
N ARG A 81 2.67 -20.07 -3.71
CA ARG A 81 1.68 -20.37 -4.76
C ARG A 81 2.33 -20.73 -6.09
N LEU A 82 3.39 -20.02 -6.48
CA LEU A 82 4.12 -20.28 -7.72
C LEU A 82 4.86 -21.62 -7.66
N LEU A 83 5.54 -21.93 -6.55
CA LEU A 83 6.24 -23.21 -6.37
C LEU A 83 5.28 -24.40 -6.40
N ASN A 84 4.08 -24.25 -5.84
CA ASN A 84 3.05 -25.31 -5.88
C ASN A 84 2.50 -25.58 -7.30
N LYS A 85 2.74 -24.69 -8.28
CA LYS A 85 2.31 -24.87 -9.67
C LYS A 85 3.31 -25.62 -10.55
N LEU A 86 4.50 -25.92 -10.03
CA LEU A 86 5.52 -26.68 -10.75
C LEU A 86 5.08 -28.15 -10.88
N SER A 87 5.48 -28.83 -11.96
CA SER A 87 5.18 -30.26 -12.16
C SER A 87 5.77 -31.14 -11.04
N HIS A 88 6.92 -30.74 -10.49
CA HIS A 88 7.57 -31.39 -9.36
C HIS A 88 7.87 -30.36 -8.25
N PRO A 89 6.90 -30.05 -7.37
CA PRO A 89 7.08 -29.03 -6.34
C PRO A 89 8.16 -29.41 -5.31
N PRO A 90 9.09 -28.49 -4.95
CA PRO A 90 10.11 -28.75 -3.95
C PRO A 90 9.52 -28.73 -2.53
N GLN A 91 8.93 -29.86 -2.11
CA GLN A 91 8.06 -29.93 -0.93
C GLN A 91 8.76 -29.55 0.39
N LYS A 92 10.05 -29.88 0.52
CA LYS A 92 10.88 -29.47 1.68
C LYS A 92 10.99 -27.95 1.77
N LEU A 93 11.21 -27.27 0.65
CA LEU A 93 11.27 -25.80 0.59
C LEU A 93 9.91 -25.19 0.88
N ILE A 94 8.84 -25.68 0.25
CA ILE A 94 7.47 -25.20 0.47
C ILE A 94 7.08 -25.28 1.95
N THR A 95 7.40 -26.39 2.62
CA THR A 95 7.14 -26.56 4.05
C THR A 95 7.89 -25.53 4.91
N ARG A 96 9.17 -25.25 4.61
CA ARG A 96 9.95 -24.21 5.30
C ARG A 96 9.35 -22.81 5.08
N LEU A 97 8.92 -22.52 3.86
CA LEU A 97 8.30 -21.23 3.52
C LEU A 97 6.94 -21.05 4.22
N LYS A 98 6.11 -22.10 4.31
CA LYS A 98 4.85 -22.07 5.07
C LYS A 98 5.07 -21.78 6.56
N LYS A 99 6.07 -22.41 7.18
CA LYS A 99 6.45 -22.10 8.58
C LYS A 99 6.84 -20.63 8.75
N LYS A 100 7.62 -20.08 7.81
CA LYS A 100 7.98 -18.65 7.79
C LYS A 100 6.75 -17.76 7.58
N GLU A 101 5.80 -18.17 6.74
CA GLU A 101 4.55 -17.47 6.50
C GLU A 101 3.73 -17.36 7.79
N ASP A 102 3.63 -18.44 8.56
CA ASP A 102 2.89 -18.45 9.83
C ASP A 102 3.51 -17.54 10.89
N VAL A 103 4.84 -17.48 10.97
CA VAL A 103 5.55 -16.53 11.83
C VAL A 103 5.22 -15.09 11.43
N LEU A 104 5.33 -14.76 10.15
CA LEU A 104 5.02 -13.42 9.65
C LEU A 104 3.55 -13.06 9.83
N LYS A 105 2.62 -14.00 9.65
CA LYS A 105 1.19 -13.82 9.93
C LYS A 105 0.96 -13.44 11.38
N LYS A 106 1.54 -14.20 12.32
CA LYS A 106 1.42 -13.93 13.77
C LYS A 106 1.97 -12.55 14.13
N GLN A 107 3.14 -12.19 13.59
CA GLN A 107 3.73 -10.86 13.79
C GLN A 107 2.83 -9.75 13.23
N LEU A 108 2.32 -9.92 12.00
CA LEU A 108 1.43 -8.93 11.39
C LEU A 108 0.16 -8.75 12.23
N ILE A 109 -0.47 -9.85 12.67
CA ILE A 109 -1.68 -9.80 13.52
C ILE A 109 -1.45 -8.97 14.78
N LYS A 110 -0.31 -9.15 15.45
CA LYS A 110 0.07 -8.34 16.63
C LYS A 110 0.24 -6.86 16.31
N LEU A 111 0.68 -6.51 15.10
CA LEU A 111 0.92 -5.12 14.68
C LEU A 111 -0.33 -4.42 14.13
N ILE A 112 -1.38 -5.16 13.72
CA ILE A 112 -2.57 -4.57 13.11
C ILE A 112 -3.25 -3.50 14.00
N PRO A 113 -3.43 -3.68 15.32
CA PRO A 113 -4.03 -2.64 16.16
C PRO A 113 -3.26 -1.32 16.11
N TYR A 114 -1.92 -1.41 16.19
CA TYR A 114 -1.03 -0.26 16.04
C TYR A 114 -1.18 0.39 14.67
N TYR A 115 -1.12 -0.39 13.58
CA TYR A 115 -1.31 0.14 12.22
C TYR A 115 -2.66 0.79 12.00
N SER A 116 -3.72 0.21 12.55
CA SER A 116 -5.08 0.77 12.42
C SER A 116 -5.18 2.12 13.12
N LYS A 117 -4.59 2.25 14.33
CA LYS A 117 -4.50 3.53 15.05
C LYS A 117 -3.68 4.55 14.26
N THR A 118 -2.51 4.16 13.77
CA THR A 118 -1.62 5.02 12.98
C THR A 118 -2.29 5.53 11.70
N VAL A 119 -2.93 4.66 10.92
CA VAL A 119 -3.66 5.05 9.70
C VAL A 119 -4.83 5.98 10.03
N LYS A 120 -5.57 5.70 11.12
CA LYS A 120 -6.69 6.54 11.56
C LYS A 120 -6.24 7.93 11.99
N SER A 121 -5.14 8.05 12.74
CA SER A 121 -4.55 9.36 13.10
C SER A 121 -4.08 10.09 11.86
N PHE A 122 -3.34 9.40 10.99
CA PHE A 122 -2.85 9.97 9.73
C PHE A 122 -3.98 10.52 8.84
N ARG A 123 -5.10 9.81 8.76
CA ARG A 123 -6.30 10.26 8.03
C ARG A 123 -6.87 11.57 8.57
N LYS A 124 -6.77 11.83 9.89
CA LYS A 124 -7.23 13.08 10.50
C LYS A 124 -6.26 14.24 10.25
N GLU A 125 -4.96 13.93 10.17
CA GLU A 125 -3.88 14.93 10.06
C GLU A 125 -3.54 15.29 8.60
N VAL A 126 -3.89 14.43 7.64
CA VAL A 126 -3.50 14.65 6.25
C VAL A 126 -4.21 15.87 5.65
N ILE A 127 -3.42 16.91 5.36
CA ILE A 127 -3.91 18.13 4.72
C ILE A 127 -3.47 18.16 3.26
N LEU A 128 -4.40 17.84 2.37
CA LEU A 128 -4.20 17.96 0.94
C LEU A 128 -4.54 19.37 0.44
N PRO A 129 -3.92 19.82 -0.66
CA PRO A 129 -4.18 21.14 -1.23
C PRO A 129 -5.64 21.24 -1.66
N SER A 130 -6.29 22.37 -1.37
CA SER A 130 -7.69 22.60 -1.72
C SER A 130 -7.90 22.81 -3.22
N LYS A 131 -6.87 23.24 -3.96
CA LYS A 131 -6.91 23.43 -5.42
C LYS A 131 -6.09 22.37 -6.13
N PHE A 132 -6.67 21.80 -7.18
CA PHE A 132 -5.96 20.90 -8.08
C PHE A 132 -4.91 21.70 -8.88
N PRO A 133 -3.72 21.13 -9.17
CA PRO A 133 -2.71 21.83 -9.98
C PRO A 133 -3.28 22.21 -11.35
N ASN A 134 -2.81 23.31 -11.94
CA ASN A 134 -3.25 23.70 -13.29
C ASN A 134 -2.82 22.66 -14.37
N LYS A 135 -3.48 22.69 -15.53
CA LYS A 135 -3.26 21.73 -16.63
C LYS A 135 -1.80 21.67 -17.10
N LYS A 136 -1.07 22.80 -17.06
CA LYS A 136 0.36 22.87 -17.41
C LYS A 136 1.21 22.03 -16.45
N ARG A 137 1.01 22.19 -15.14
CA ARG A 137 1.72 21.40 -14.11
C ARG A 137 1.37 19.91 -14.18
N GLN A 138 0.10 19.58 -14.43
CA GLN A 138 -0.34 18.19 -14.60
C GLN A 138 0.36 17.52 -15.80
N LYS A 139 0.32 18.16 -16.98
CA LYS A 139 0.98 17.65 -18.20
C LYS A 139 2.48 17.48 -18.00
N HIS A 140 3.14 18.45 -17.35
CA HIS A 140 4.56 18.38 -17.05
C HIS A 140 4.90 17.18 -16.15
N PHE A 141 4.11 16.95 -15.11
CA PHE A 141 4.28 15.79 -14.24
C PHE A 141 4.14 14.48 -15.01
N LEU A 142 3.09 14.32 -15.82
CA LEU A 142 2.83 13.09 -16.59
C LEU A 142 3.91 12.83 -17.65
N LYS A 143 4.40 13.87 -18.33
CA LYS A 143 5.55 13.77 -19.26
C LYS A 143 6.82 13.29 -18.55
N LYS A 144 7.10 13.82 -17.36
CA LYS A 144 8.25 13.34 -16.57
C LYS A 144 8.10 11.88 -16.12
N GLN A 145 6.90 11.44 -15.74
CA GLN A 145 6.68 10.05 -15.32
C GLN A 145 6.83 9.04 -16.48
N SER A 146 6.35 9.38 -17.68
CA SER A 146 6.49 8.53 -18.88
C SER A 146 7.95 8.37 -19.33
N GLN A 147 8.77 9.43 -19.23
CA GLN A 147 10.20 9.36 -19.54
C GLN A 147 11.01 8.50 -18.55
N VAL A 148 10.57 8.40 -17.30
CA VAL A 148 11.25 7.58 -16.28
C VAL A 148 10.94 6.09 -16.48
N GLN A 149 9.75 5.72 -16.99
CA GLN A 149 9.40 4.32 -17.23
C GLN A 149 10.15 3.70 -18.43
N ILE A 150 10.58 4.50 -19.41
CA ILE A 150 11.30 4.02 -20.61
C ILE A 150 12.78 3.68 -20.29
N LYS A 151 13.35 4.17 -19.19
CA LYS A 151 14.75 3.93 -18.83
C LYS A 151 15.03 2.59 -18.14
N TYR A 152 14.00 1.78 -17.88
CA TYR A 152 14.11 0.50 -17.16
C TYR A 152 13.51 -0.68 -17.95
N PHE A 153 13.32 -0.49 -19.25
CA PHE A 153 13.14 -1.55 -20.24
C PHE A 153 14.29 -1.46 -21.24
#